data_AF-A0A9D7X1E2-F1
#
_entry.id   AF-A0A9D7X1E2-F1
#
_cell.length_a   1.000
_cell.length_b   1.000
_cell.length_c   1.000
_cell.angle_alpha   90.00
_cell.angle_beta   90.00
_cell.angle_gamma   90.00
#
_symmetry.space_group_name_H-M   'P 1'
#
loop_
_entity.id
_entity.type
_entity.pdbx_description
1 polymer ?
#
loop_
_entity_poly.entity_id
_entity_poly.type
_entity_poly.pdbx_seq_one_letter_code
_entity_poly.pdbx_strand_id
1 'polypeptide(L)'
;MATLDVIKAEKMGNRGTYRWSFSSNGSKLMVLSELPFVKGTMEKLRLTCYGLPQVEKLWAHEQELEFEADRGAAQQVAVDDVGRAYLYKKSWQKPLWVYRLYGYDGKGSWKSHPVTGPEGMELEDVHLGFDPANACVVYATYTTKPSAYSKELHGSYFARFGYGLDLETSRMQPWPADMVAHFSGERNAANTDKARLDDFGIKDVLHRSDGRILVLMEQVRTENKAIAGSSPMQFSYSWNYGDLLVLCLDPRTGDPVWWQGIDKRQEVRNTTGVDEYGSVVYHLRNDRLYVLWNNTELSVPSIPPANWEEPDGTRYVKHKAFDPATMHGTFLHVIEPDGKLAYIDRKYGLPLFNLHQGAVFEMSLSPQFFFNLHGDLVIMATMHNGGKRYRFGFIGL
;
A
#
# COMPACT_ATOMS: atom_id res chain seq x y z
N MET A 1 -30.71 -1.59 9.27
CA MET A 1 -29.26 -1.52 9.51
C MET A 1 -28.97 -2.22 10.83
N ALA A 2 -28.01 -3.16 10.85
CA ALA A 2 -27.58 -3.80 12.09
C ALA A 2 -26.42 -3.00 12.70
N THR A 3 -26.48 -2.72 14.01
CA THR A 3 -25.40 -2.06 14.75
C THR A 3 -24.46 -3.13 15.30
N LEU A 4 -23.17 -3.07 14.92
CA LEU A 4 -22.17 -4.08 15.32
C LEU A 4 -21.52 -3.76 16.67
N ASP A 5 -21.22 -2.50 16.95
CA ASP A 5 -20.69 -2.10 18.26
C ASP A 5 -21.05 -0.64 18.58
N VAL A 6 -21.00 -0.29 19.87
CA VAL A 6 -21.29 1.05 20.38
C VAL A 6 -20.30 1.42 21.48
N ILE A 7 -19.51 2.48 21.21
CA ILE A 7 -18.67 3.19 22.17
C ILE A 7 -19.36 4.50 22.54
N LYS A 8 -19.60 4.72 23.83
CA LYS A 8 -20.07 6.01 24.34
C LYS A 8 -18.86 6.90 24.65
N ALA A 9 -18.90 8.14 24.18
CA ALA A 9 -17.87 9.14 24.45
C ALA A 9 -18.47 10.32 25.21
N GLU A 10 -17.80 10.77 26.27
CA GLU A 10 -18.24 11.95 27.04
C GLU A 10 -17.91 13.26 26.31
N LYS A 11 -16.85 13.26 25.49
CA LYS A 11 -16.37 14.45 24.76
C LYS A 11 -15.92 14.05 23.36
N MET A 12 -16.16 14.92 22.38
CA MET A 12 -15.79 14.67 20.97
C MET A 12 -14.30 14.41 20.77
N GLY A 13 -13.43 15.09 21.53
CA GLY A 13 -11.97 14.91 21.49
C GLY A 13 -11.43 13.69 22.22
N ASN A 14 -12.30 12.90 22.88
CA ASN A 14 -11.98 11.61 23.49
C ASN A 14 -13.02 10.57 23.07
N ARG A 15 -13.26 10.48 21.76
CA ARG A 15 -14.07 9.40 21.19
C ARG A 15 -13.19 8.19 20.95
N GLY A 16 -13.72 7.00 21.26
CA GLY A 16 -13.11 5.77 20.79
C GLY A 16 -13.18 5.68 19.26
N THR A 17 -12.38 4.78 18.72
CA THR A 17 -12.26 4.53 17.27
C THR A 17 -12.50 3.06 16.97
N TYR A 18 -12.92 2.79 15.73
CA TYR A 18 -13.09 1.44 15.24
C TYR A 18 -12.13 1.18 14.11
N ARG A 19 -11.56 -0.01 14.11
CA ARG A 19 -10.82 -0.59 12.99
C ARG A 19 -11.44 -1.93 12.68
N TRP A 20 -11.35 -2.35 11.43
CA TRP A 20 -11.91 -3.63 11.03
C TRP A 20 -11.06 -4.30 9.97
N SER A 21 -11.24 -5.61 9.86
CA SER A 21 -10.61 -6.45 8.85
C SER A 21 -11.53 -7.59 8.49
N PHE A 22 -11.50 -7.99 7.22
CA PHE A 22 -12.15 -9.20 6.74
C PHE A 22 -11.11 -10.30 6.58
N SER A 23 -11.50 -11.55 6.80
CA SER A 23 -10.63 -12.67 6.47
C SER A 23 -10.46 -12.79 4.95
N SER A 24 -9.41 -13.49 4.51
CA SER A 24 -9.07 -13.62 3.09
C SER A 24 -10.21 -14.17 2.25
N ASN A 25 -11.02 -15.09 2.80
CA ASN A 25 -12.19 -15.64 2.11
C ASN A 25 -13.50 -14.85 2.35
N GLY A 26 -13.44 -13.74 3.09
CA GLY A 26 -14.59 -12.89 3.41
C GLY A 26 -15.60 -13.51 4.39
N SER A 27 -15.31 -14.67 5.00
CA SER A 27 -16.24 -15.35 5.91
C SER A 27 -16.21 -14.80 7.33
N LYS A 28 -15.17 -14.06 7.72
CA LYS A 28 -15.05 -13.41 9.03
C LYS A 28 -14.92 -11.90 8.89
N LEU A 29 -15.49 -11.20 9.87
CA LEU A 29 -15.27 -9.78 10.10
C LEU A 29 -14.78 -9.59 11.53
N MET A 30 -13.65 -8.92 11.68
CA MET A 30 -13.13 -8.49 12.97
C MET A 30 -13.38 -7.01 13.16
N VAL A 31 -13.87 -6.64 14.33
CA VAL A 31 -13.99 -5.26 14.77
C VAL A 31 -13.12 -5.07 15.99
N LEU A 32 -12.14 -4.18 15.87
CA LEU A 32 -11.35 -3.65 16.96
C LEU A 32 -11.96 -2.31 17.39
N SER A 33 -12.34 -2.24 18.65
CA SER A 33 -12.90 -1.06 19.29
C SER A 33 -11.87 -0.51 20.26
N GLU A 34 -11.22 0.59 19.88
CA GLU A 34 -10.27 1.34 20.69
C GLU A 34 -11.07 2.25 21.61
N LEU A 35 -11.16 1.92 22.90
CA LEU A 35 -12.04 2.60 23.84
C LEU A 35 -11.51 4.01 24.19
N PRO A 36 -12.37 4.93 24.66
CA PRO A 36 -11.94 6.26 25.08
C PRO A 36 -10.83 6.19 26.12
N PHE A 37 -9.76 6.96 25.92
CA PHE A 37 -8.60 6.91 26.81
C PHE A 37 -8.95 7.46 28.19
N VAL A 38 -8.39 6.86 29.24
CA VAL A 38 -8.45 7.38 30.62
C VAL A 38 -7.01 7.57 31.10
N LYS A 39 -6.61 8.83 31.30
CA LYS A 39 -5.24 9.17 31.68
C LYS A 39 -4.82 8.45 32.96
N GLY A 40 -3.62 7.87 32.97
CA GLY A 40 -3.07 7.16 34.13
C GLY A 40 -3.62 5.75 34.31
N THR A 41 -4.37 5.23 33.34
CA THR A 41 -4.78 3.82 33.29
C THR A 41 -4.07 3.13 32.12
N MET A 42 -4.17 1.80 32.10
CA MET A 42 -3.72 1.02 30.96
C MET A 42 -4.75 1.07 29.83
N GLU A 43 -4.26 0.94 28.59
CA GLU A 43 -5.07 0.98 27.38
C GLU A 43 -6.05 -0.19 27.35
N LYS A 44 -7.31 0.11 27.09
CA LYS A 44 -8.38 -0.89 26.98
C LYS A 44 -8.90 -0.91 25.55
N LEU A 45 -9.08 -2.11 25.04
CA LEU A 45 -9.66 -2.34 23.73
C LEU A 45 -10.64 -3.50 23.80
N ARG A 46 -11.48 -3.62 22.77
CA ARG A 46 -12.38 -4.75 22.58
C ARG A 46 -12.19 -5.31 21.18
N LEU A 47 -12.01 -6.62 21.08
CA LEU A 47 -12.08 -7.35 19.83
C LEU A 47 -13.41 -8.08 19.74
N THR A 48 -14.08 -8.00 18.60
CA THR A 48 -15.30 -8.75 18.31
C THR A 48 -15.20 -9.42 16.95
N CYS A 49 -15.38 -10.73 16.91
CA CYS A 49 -15.38 -11.52 15.69
C CYS A 49 -16.82 -11.88 15.26
N TYR A 50 -17.12 -11.65 14.00
CA TYR A 50 -18.39 -11.97 13.35
C TYR A 50 -18.21 -12.99 12.24
N GLY A 51 -19.17 -13.92 12.11
CA GLY A 51 -19.34 -14.80 10.98
C GLY A 51 -20.25 -14.17 9.92
N LEU A 52 -19.84 -14.24 8.65
CA LEU A 52 -20.56 -13.70 7.50
C LEU A 52 -21.13 -14.84 6.62
N PRO A 53 -22.24 -14.59 5.89
CA PRO A 53 -22.93 -13.30 5.69
C PRO A 53 -23.97 -12.93 6.76
N GLN A 54 -24.28 -13.80 7.72
CA GLN A 54 -25.36 -13.58 8.69
C GLN A 54 -25.03 -12.53 9.76
N VAL A 55 -23.75 -12.13 9.85
CA VAL A 55 -23.25 -11.19 10.86
C VAL A 55 -23.49 -11.71 12.29
N GLU A 56 -23.27 -13.01 12.47
CA GLU A 56 -23.39 -13.67 13.78
C GLU A 56 -22.14 -13.38 14.62
N LYS A 57 -22.32 -12.89 15.85
CA LYS A 57 -21.19 -12.68 16.77
C LYS A 57 -20.66 -14.03 17.24
N LEU A 58 -19.44 -14.37 16.85
CA LEU A 58 -18.76 -15.61 17.25
C LEU A 58 -18.17 -15.49 18.65
N TRP A 59 -17.50 -14.37 18.94
CA TRP A 59 -16.95 -14.06 20.25
C TRP A 59 -16.67 -12.55 20.38
N ALA A 60 -16.57 -12.08 21.62
CA ALA A 60 -16.13 -10.73 21.96
C ALA A 60 -15.25 -10.79 23.22
N HIS A 61 -14.18 -9.99 23.24
CA HIS A 61 -13.25 -9.96 24.36
C HIS A 61 -12.73 -8.54 24.58
N GLU A 62 -12.78 -8.08 25.83
CA GLU A 62 -12.11 -6.86 26.26
C GLU A 62 -10.78 -7.19 26.91
N GLN A 63 -9.73 -6.48 26.49
CA GLN A 63 -8.38 -6.67 27.01
C GLN A 63 -7.83 -5.32 27.47
N GLU A 64 -7.21 -5.34 28.64
CA GLU A 64 -6.33 -4.27 29.12
C GLU A 64 -4.90 -4.61 28.73
N LEU A 65 -4.24 -3.75 27.95
CA LEU A 65 -2.88 -3.97 27.47
C LEU A 65 -1.84 -3.52 28.51
N GLU A 66 -0.58 -3.90 28.32
CA GLU A 66 0.55 -3.45 29.15
C GLU A 66 0.98 -1.99 28.87
N PHE A 67 0.24 -1.26 28.05
CA PHE A 67 0.55 0.11 27.62
C PHE A 67 -0.30 1.12 28.36
N GLU A 68 0.30 2.25 28.76
CA GLU A 68 -0.46 3.38 29.26
C GLU A 68 -1.44 3.89 28.19
N ALA A 69 -2.66 4.21 28.60
CA ALA A 69 -3.67 4.75 27.70
C ALA A 69 -3.27 6.15 27.22
N ASP A 70 -3.20 6.33 25.91
CA ASP A 70 -2.89 7.61 25.25
C ASP A 70 -3.93 7.96 24.17
N ARG A 71 -3.91 9.22 23.73
CA ARG A 71 -4.68 9.69 22.59
C ARG A 71 -4.08 9.14 21.29
N GLY A 72 -4.92 8.60 20.43
CA GLY A 72 -4.50 8.22 19.08
C GLY A 72 -3.83 6.85 19.02
N ALA A 73 -4.60 5.81 19.34
CA ALA A 73 -4.15 4.43 19.18
C ALA A 73 -3.80 4.15 17.70
N ALA A 74 -2.54 3.80 17.45
CA ALA A 74 -2.03 3.39 16.14
C ALA A 74 -1.97 1.86 16.11
N GLN A 75 -3.13 1.23 16.04
CA GLN A 75 -3.26 -0.23 16.00
C GLN A 75 -3.69 -0.70 14.62
N GLN A 76 -3.39 -1.95 14.30
CA GLN A 76 -3.96 -2.62 13.14
C GLN A 76 -4.43 -4.02 13.54
N VAL A 77 -5.55 -4.45 12.99
CA VAL A 77 -6.15 -5.74 13.30
C VAL A 77 -6.33 -6.55 12.02
N ALA A 78 -6.12 -7.86 12.10
CA ALA A 78 -6.42 -8.81 11.05
C ALA A 78 -7.13 -10.04 11.64
N VAL A 79 -7.88 -10.74 10.81
CA VAL A 79 -8.59 -11.97 11.20
C VAL A 79 -8.45 -13.05 10.15
N ASP A 80 -8.14 -14.25 10.60
CA ASP A 80 -7.98 -15.39 9.72
C ASP A 80 -9.33 -16.06 9.39
N ASP A 81 -9.32 -17.02 8.47
CA ASP A 81 -10.55 -17.68 8.03
C ASP A 81 -11.25 -18.53 9.11
N VAL A 82 -10.55 -18.87 10.20
CA VAL A 82 -11.10 -19.60 11.36
C VAL A 82 -11.56 -18.69 12.50
N GLY A 83 -11.31 -17.39 12.40
CA GLY A 83 -11.78 -16.38 13.36
C GLY A 83 -10.78 -16.06 14.48
N ARG A 84 -9.49 -16.31 14.28
CA ARG A 84 -8.41 -15.85 15.17
C ARG A 84 -8.02 -14.43 14.82
N ALA A 85 -7.76 -13.63 15.83
CA ALA A 85 -7.35 -12.24 15.69
C ALA A 85 -5.84 -12.07 15.81
N TYR A 86 -5.33 -11.15 15.03
CA TYR A 86 -3.95 -10.68 15.06
C TYR A 86 -3.96 -9.17 15.21
N LEU A 87 -3.18 -8.64 16.16
CA LEU A 87 -3.09 -7.20 16.43
C LEU A 87 -1.65 -6.75 16.34
N TYR A 88 -1.40 -5.67 15.61
CA TYR A 88 -0.19 -4.86 15.75
C TYR A 88 -0.50 -3.63 16.60
N LYS A 89 0.38 -3.34 17.56
CA LYS A 89 0.30 -2.19 18.46
C LYS A 89 1.60 -1.42 18.43
N LYS A 90 1.51 -0.11 18.16
CA LYS A 90 2.56 0.89 18.35
C LYS A 90 2.23 1.77 19.57
N SER A 91 3.23 2.03 20.41
CA SER A 91 3.10 2.93 21.57
C SER A 91 4.37 3.74 21.78
N TRP A 92 4.23 5.03 22.08
CA TRP A 92 5.36 5.85 22.48
C TRP A 92 5.66 5.64 23.97
N GLN A 93 6.82 5.09 24.29
CA GLN A 93 7.34 4.99 25.65
C GLN A 93 8.62 5.80 25.72
N LYS A 94 8.48 7.08 26.09
CA LYS A 94 9.56 8.08 26.00
C LYS A 94 10.90 7.51 26.51
N PRO A 95 11.99 7.55 25.71
CA PRO A 95 12.13 8.24 24.42
C PRO A 95 12.03 7.34 23.18
N LEU A 96 11.39 6.17 23.26
CA LEU A 96 11.39 5.17 22.20
C LEU A 96 9.97 4.72 21.81
N TRP A 97 9.80 4.31 20.56
CA TRP A 97 8.63 3.56 20.14
C TRP A 97 8.75 2.10 20.55
N VAL A 98 7.68 1.54 21.10
CA VAL A 98 7.56 0.13 21.48
C VAL A 98 6.45 -0.50 20.66
N TYR A 99 6.70 -1.74 20.22
CA TYR A 99 5.82 -2.46 19.31
C TYR A 99 5.50 -3.85 19.85
N ARG A 100 4.25 -4.26 19.68
CA ARG A 100 3.77 -5.59 20.06
C ARG A 100 2.94 -6.19 18.95
N LEU A 101 3.14 -7.48 18.74
CA LEU A 101 2.26 -8.32 17.95
C LEU A 101 1.49 -9.23 18.91
N TYR A 102 0.17 -9.30 18.74
CA TYR A 102 -0.68 -10.18 19.54
C TYR A 102 -1.39 -11.20 18.65
N GLY A 103 -1.54 -12.41 19.16
CA GLY A 103 -2.42 -13.43 18.61
C GLY A 103 -3.48 -13.84 19.63
N TYR A 104 -4.72 -14.04 19.18
CA TYR A 104 -5.83 -14.44 20.03
C TYR A 104 -6.81 -15.36 19.29
N ASP A 105 -7.22 -16.47 19.91
CA ASP A 105 -8.11 -17.47 19.30
C ASP A 105 -9.57 -17.36 19.78
N GLY A 106 -9.92 -16.30 20.49
CA GLY A 106 -11.24 -16.15 21.12
C GLY A 106 -11.35 -16.83 22.48
N LYS A 107 -10.29 -17.46 23.00
CA LYS A 107 -10.28 -18.16 24.29
C LYS A 107 -9.02 -17.83 25.09
N GLY A 108 -9.16 -17.78 26.41
CA GLY A 108 -8.03 -17.54 27.31
C GLY A 108 -7.41 -16.14 27.13
N SER A 109 -6.09 -16.06 27.32
CA SER A 109 -5.32 -14.82 27.26
C SER A 109 -4.64 -14.63 25.90
N TRP A 110 -4.40 -13.38 25.55
CA TRP A 110 -3.67 -13.03 24.32
C TRP A 110 -2.22 -13.49 24.41
N LYS A 111 -1.69 -14.02 23.30
CA LYS A 111 -0.25 -14.25 23.15
C LYS A 111 0.40 -12.97 22.68
N SER A 112 1.30 -12.42 23.49
CA SER A 112 2.03 -11.16 23.20
C SER A 112 3.46 -11.45 22.78
N HIS A 113 3.89 -10.83 21.69
CA HIS A 113 5.23 -10.96 21.12
C HIS A 113 5.85 -9.57 20.90
N PRO A 114 6.98 -9.26 21.55
CA PRO A 114 7.67 -8.00 21.33
C PRO A 114 8.33 -7.97 19.95
N VAL A 115 8.27 -6.82 19.27
CA VAL A 115 9.12 -6.58 18.10
C VAL A 115 10.43 -5.95 18.59
N THR A 116 11.55 -6.58 18.26
CA THR A 116 12.89 -6.11 18.60
C THR A 116 13.61 -5.63 17.34
N GLY A 117 14.48 -4.64 17.52
CA GLY A 117 15.18 -3.97 16.42
C GLY A 117 16.36 -3.12 16.92
N PRO A 118 17.04 -2.41 16.00
CA PRO A 118 18.09 -1.47 16.37
C PRO A 118 17.54 -0.32 17.23
N GLU A 119 18.41 0.30 18.03
CA GLU A 119 18.05 1.45 18.84
C GLU A 119 17.54 2.62 17.97
N GLY A 120 16.51 3.32 18.45
CA GLY A 120 15.92 4.45 17.73
C GLY A 120 15.07 4.06 16.51
N MET A 121 14.81 2.77 16.31
CA MET A 121 13.98 2.28 15.21
C MET A 121 12.54 2.80 15.30
N GLU A 122 12.04 3.26 14.16
CA GLU A 122 10.61 3.48 13.92
C GLU A 122 10.08 2.53 12.82
N LEU A 123 9.02 1.76 13.12
CA LEU A 123 8.29 0.99 12.11
C LEU A 123 7.29 1.90 11.40
N GLU A 124 7.25 1.75 10.08
CA GLU A 124 6.48 2.52 9.12
C GLU A 124 5.70 1.58 8.18
N ASP A 125 4.50 1.99 7.77
CA ASP A 125 3.62 1.25 6.85
C ASP A 125 3.44 -0.23 7.20
N VAL A 126 3.07 -0.52 8.44
CA VAL A 126 2.78 -1.90 8.83
C VAL A 126 1.59 -2.42 8.02
N HIS A 127 1.70 -3.65 7.55
CA HIS A 127 0.64 -4.38 6.86
C HIS A 127 0.50 -5.77 7.49
N LEU A 128 -0.73 -6.17 7.77
CA LEU A 128 -1.07 -7.51 8.23
C LEU A 128 -1.89 -8.20 7.14
N GLY A 129 -1.40 -9.34 6.68
CA GLY A 129 -2.05 -10.16 5.67
C GLY A 129 -2.01 -11.64 6.04
N PHE A 130 -2.52 -12.49 5.15
CA PHE A 130 -2.54 -13.93 5.32
C PHE A 130 -2.07 -14.63 4.06
N ASP A 131 -1.17 -15.59 4.23
CA ASP A 131 -0.75 -16.44 3.13
C ASP A 131 -1.86 -17.43 2.69
N PRO A 132 -1.68 -18.17 1.59
CA PRO A 132 -2.66 -19.17 1.15
C PRO A 132 -2.89 -20.32 2.15
N ALA A 133 -1.98 -20.51 3.11
CA ALA A 133 -2.13 -21.46 4.21
C ALA A 133 -2.83 -20.83 5.45
N ASN A 134 -3.36 -19.61 5.31
CA ASN A 134 -4.06 -18.84 6.34
C ASN A 134 -3.17 -18.49 7.55
N ALA A 135 -1.85 -18.41 7.37
CA ALA A 135 -0.94 -17.93 8.39
C ALA A 135 -0.79 -16.41 8.30
N CYS A 136 -0.88 -15.73 9.44
CA CYS A 136 -0.71 -14.28 9.49
C CYS A 136 0.74 -13.89 9.20
N VAL A 137 0.90 -12.99 8.25
CA VAL A 137 2.17 -12.34 7.90
C VAL A 137 2.06 -10.87 8.25
N VAL A 138 3.10 -10.35 8.90
CA VAL A 138 3.30 -8.92 9.13
C VAL A 138 4.48 -8.49 8.29
N TYR A 139 4.28 -7.46 7.47
CA TYR A 139 5.36 -6.79 6.77
C TYR A 139 5.31 -5.30 7.07
N ALA A 140 6.46 -4.70 7.34
CA ALA A 140 6.59 -3.27 7.57
C ALA A 140 7.92 -2.78 7.00
N THR A 141 8.02 -1.47 6.83
CA THR A 141 9.31 -0.81 6.61
C THR A 141 9.81 -0.24 7.94
N TYR A 142 11.10 0.08 8.03
CA TYR A 142 11.63 0.75 9.21
C TYR A 142 12.60 1.87 8.86
N THR A 143 12.73 2.83 9.77
CA THR A 143 13.77 3.85 9.77
C THR A 143 14.53 3.82 11.09
N THR A 144 15.81 4.19 11.08
CA THR A 144 16.60 4.46 12.29
C THR A 144 16.86 5.96 12.49
N LYS A 145 16.37 6.79 11.57
CA LYS A 145 16.54 8.24 11.54
C LYS A 145 15.24 8.89 11.09
N PRO A 146 14.19 8.88 11.94
CA PRO A 146 12.90 9.47 11.59
C PRO A 146 13.07 10.96 11.26
N SER A 147 12.38 11.40 10.20
CA SER A 147 12.41 12.78 9.71
C SER A 147 10.98 13.29 9.55
N ALA A 148 10.78 14.56 9.91
CA ALA A 148 9.49 15.23 9.72
C ALA A 148 9.25 15.69 8.27
N TYR A 149 10.27 15.63 7.42
CA TYR A 149 10.25 16.21 6.07
C TYR A 149 10.25 15.18 4.94
N SER A 150 10.88 14.02 5.17
CA SER A 150 11.06 12.96 4.18
C SER A 150 11.01 11.62 4.87
N LYS A 151 10.56 10.60 4.15
CA LYS A 151 10.51 9.24 4.67
C LYS A 151 11.79 8.50 4.29
N GLU A 152 12.69 8.36 5.26
CA GLU A 152 14.00 7.72 5.05
C GLU A 152 13.96 6.24 5.52
N LEU A 153 13.68 5.31 4.63
CA LEU A 153 13.50 3.88 4.96
C LEU A 153 14.82 3.12 4.88
N HIS A 154 15.25 2.50 5.98
CA HIS A 154 16.53 1.80 6.08
C HIS A 154 16.42 0.28 5.89
N GLY A 155 15.20 -0.27 5.89
CA GLY A 155 14.97 -1.69 5.62
C GLY A 155 13.51 -2.09 5.85
N SER A 156 13.31 -3.40 6.01
CA SER A 156 12.02 -4.02 6.29
C SER A 156 12.02 -4.83 7.58
N TYR A 157 10.82 -5.02 8.12
CA TYR A 157 10.49 -5.96 9.18
C TYR A 157 9.50 -6.99 8.63
N PHE A 158 9.78 -8.26 8.86
CA PHE A 158 8.93 -9.38 8.50
C PHE A 158 8.66 -10.23 9.75
N ALA A 159 7.41 -10.60 9.96
CA ALA A 159 7.05 -11.61 10.92
C ALA A 159 5.97 -12.55 10.38
N ARG A 160 6.00 -13.78 10.87
CA ARG A 160 5.04 -14.82 10.53
C ARG A 160 4.57 -15.51 11.80
N PHE A 161 3.26 -15.58 11.96
CA PHE A 161 2.63 -16.39 12.99
C PHE A 161 2.47 -17.84 12.52
N GLY A 162 2.75 -18.77 13.41
CA GLY A 162 2.34 -20.16 13.25
C GLY A 162 0.89 -20.38 13.65
N TYR A 163 0.40 -21.59 13.40
CA TYR A 163 -0.97 -21.99 13.76
C TYR A 163 -1.25 -21.87 15.26
N GLY A 164 -0.23 -21.98 16.11
CA GLY A 164 -0.32 -21.84 17.55
C GLY A 164 -0.40 -20.40 18.06
N LEU A 165 -0.48 -19.38 17.21
CA LEU A 165 -0.41 -17.94 17.56
C LEU A 165 0.96 -17.49 18.10
N ASP A 166 1.97 -18.37 18.05
CA ASP A 166 3.36 -18.00 18.31
C ASP A 166 4.03 -17.51 17.02
N LEU A 167 5.04 -16.64 17.14
CA LEU A 167 5.84 -16.25 15.99
C LEU A 167 6.76 -17.41 15.58
N GLU A 168 6.60 -17.91 14.36
CA GLU A 168 7.53 -18.84 13.72
C GLU A 168 8.76 -18.11 13.20
N THR A 169 8.60 -16.86 12.79
CA THR A 169 9.68 -16.01 12.28
C THR A 169 9.41 -14.55 12.63
N SER A 170 10.46 -13.84 12.99
CA SER A 170 10.46 -12.39 13.24
C SER A 170 11.86 -11.87 12.91
N ARG A 171 11.96 -10.98 11.93
CA ARG A 171 13.24 -10.54 11.40
C ARG A 171 13.16 -9.12 10.91
N MET A 172 14.25 -8.39 11.14
CA MET A 172 14.55 -7.14 10.48
C MET A 172 15.68 -7.33 9.48
N GLN A 173 15.60 -6.63 8.36
CA GLN A 173 16.62 -6.71 7.32
C GLN A 173 16.82 -5.35 6.65
N PRO A 174 18.07 -4.86 6.56
CA PRO A 174 18.36 -3.68 5.75
C PRO A 174 18.12 -3.98 4.27
N TRP A 175 17.92 -2.93 3.46
CA TRP A 175 17.75 -3.09 2.02
C TRP A 175 18.99 -3.72 1.35
N PRO A 176 18.80 -4.57 0.33
CA PRO A 176 19.89 -5.04 -0.52
C PRO A 176 20.68 -3.85 -1.12
N ALA A 177 22.00 -3.95 -1.17
CA ALA A 177 22.85 -2.83 -1.62
C ALA A 177 22.61 -2.46 -3.09
N ASP A 178 22.38 -3.45 -3.96
CA ASP A 178 22.01 -3.27 -5.36
C ASP A 178 20.68 -2.54 -5.54
N MET A 179 19.70 -2.83 -4.67
CA MET A 179 18.43 -2.10 -4.63
C MET A 179 18.63 -0.64 -4.22
N VAL A 180 19.40 -0.39 -3.16
CA VAL A 180 19.72 0.99 -2.74
C VAL A 180 20.51 1.73 -3.82
N ALA A 181 21.43 1.05 -4.51
CA ALA A 181 22.20 1.64 -5.60
C ALA A 181 21.30 2.08 -6.76
N HIS A 182 20.28 1.28 -7.08
CA HIS A 182 19.31 1.58 -8.13
C HIS A 182 18.46 2.82 -7.82
N PHE A 183 17.85 2.89 -6.63
CA PHE A 183 16.89 3.96 -6.29
C PHE A 183 17.53 5.20 -5.65
N SER A 184 18.66 5.04 -4.96
CA SER A 184 19.29 6.10 -4.16
C SER A 184 20.76 6.34 -4.51
N GLY A 185 21.30 5.62 -5.51
CA GLY A 185 22.63 5.79 -6.05
C GLY A 185 23.74 5.03 -5.31
N GLU A 186 24.79 4.66 -6.05
CA GLU A 186 25.95 3.89 -5.58
C GLU A 186 26.61 4.43 -4.31
N ARG A 187 26.67 5.76 -4.18
CA ARG A 187 27.28 6.42 -3.01
C ARG A 187 26.52 6.13 -1.71
N ASN A 188 25.20 6.04 -1.78
CA ASN A 188 24.37 5.72 -0.62
C ASN A 188 24.42 4.22 -0.32
N ALA A 189 24.43 3.36 -1.35
CA ALA A 189 24.57 1.92 -1.20
C ALA A 189 25.89 1.50 -0.54
N ALA A 190 27.00 2.17 -0.87
CA ALA A 190 28.32 1.88 -0.32
C ALA A 190 28.52 2.31 1.15
N ASN A 191 27.59 3.07 1.73
CA ASN A 191 27.67 3.56 3.10
C ASN A 191 26.47 3.06 3.90
N THR A 192 26.68 2.10 4.80
CA THR A 192 25.63 1.49 5.61
C THR A 192 24.82 2.48 6.44
N ASP A 193 25.41 3.61 6.86
CA ASP A 193 24.71 4.63 7.63
C ASP A 193 23.80 5.53 6.77
N LYS A 194 23.95 5.45 5.44
CA LYS A 194 23.18 6.19 4.44
C LYS A 194 22.33 5.29 3.55
N ALA A 195 22.49 3.97 3.64
CA ALA A 195 21.77 3.02 2.82
C ALA A 195 20.29 3.05 3.17
N ARG A 196 19.48 3.62 2.28
CA ARG A 196 18.06 3.86 2.49
C ARG A 196 17.31 4.02 1.17
N LEU A 197 15.99 3.94 1.22
CA LEU A 197 15.07 4.35 0.18
C LEU A 197 14.30 5.58 0.66
N ASP A 198 14.18 6.59 -0.19
CA ASP A 198 13.52 7.85 0.16
C ASP A 198 12.08 7.90 -0.39
N ASP A 199 11.13 8.27 0.46
CA ASP A 199 9.72 8.55 0.13
C ASP A 199 8.94 7.37 -0.47
N PHE A 200 9.40 6.13 -0.27
CA PHE A 200 8.62 4.94 -0.58
C PHE A 200 7.56 4.65 0.50
N GLY A 201 6.39 4.20 0.07
CA GLY A 201 5.38 3.64 0.95
C GLY A 201 4.83 2.31 0.45
N ILE A 202 4.39 1.45 1.37
CA ILE A 202 3.75 0.18 0.99
C ILE A 202 2.39 0.46 0.37
N LYS A 203 2.22 0.02 -0.88
CA LYS A 203 0.96 0.06 -1.60
C LYS A 203 0.11 -1.17 -1.31
N ASP A 204 0.73 -2.36 -1.33
CA ASP A 204 0.05 -3.62 -1.03
C ASP A 204 1.02 -4.75 -0.72
N VAL A 205 0.50 -5.81 -0.10
CA VAL A 205 1.19 -7.09 0.11
C VAL A 205 0.32 -8.21 -0.47
N LEU A 206 0.79 -8.81 -1.55
CA LEU A 206 0.06 -9.81 -2.32
C LEU A 206 0.64 -11.20 -2.10
N HIS A 207 -0.23 -12.22 -2.15
CA HIS A 207 0.15 -13.61 -2.00
C HIS A 207 0.00 -14.37 -3.32
N ARG A 208 1.05 -15.06 -3.73
CA ARG A 208 1.10 -15.87 -4.96
C ARG A 208 0.64 -17.30 -4.70
N SER A 209 0.22 -17.98 -5.76
CA SER A 209 -0.23 -19.37 -5.72
C SER A 209 0.90 -20.36 -5.39
N ASP A 210 2.14 -20.01 -5.71
CA ASP A 210 3.35 -20.74 -5.29
C ASP A 210 3.76 -20.46 -3.82
N GLY A 211 2.98 -19.65 -3.10
CA GLY A 211 3.20 -19.29 -1.70
C GLY A 211 4.13 -18.09 -1.50
N ARG A 212 4.77 -17.55 -2.55
CA ARG A 212 5.62 -16.36 -2.43
C ARG A 212 4.78 -15.12 -2.08
N ILE A 213 5.45 -14.13 -1.49
CA ILE A 213 4.82 -12.86 -1.11
C ILE A 213 5.40 -11.77 -2.00
N LEU A 214 4.54 -10.94 -2.59
CA LEU A 214 4.95 -9.74 -3.31
C LEU A 214 4.62 -8.51 -2.46
N VAL A 215 5.62 -7.69 -2.16
CA VAL A 215 5.42 -6.38 -1.53
C VAL A 215 5.56 -5.32 -2.61
N LEU A 216 4.51 -4.53 -2.81
CA LEU A 216 4.48 -3.41 -3.73
C LEU A 216 4.73 -2.14 -2.94
N MET A 217 5.77 -1.39 -3.30
CA MET A 217 6.12 -0.12 -2.72
C MET A 217 6.20 0.94 -3.80
N GLU A 218 5.67 2.12 -3.54
CA GLU A 218 5.66 3.22 -4.50
C GLU A 218 6.27 4.47 -3.88
N GLN A 219 7.13 5.14 -4.64
CA GLN A 219 7.70 6.41 -4.22
C GLN A 219 6.67 7.53 -4.42
N VAL A 220 6.31 8.23 -3.33
CA VAL A 220 5.32 9.30 -3.35
C VAL A 220 5.77 10.47 -2.50
N ARG A 221 5.88 11.64 -3.14
CA ARG A 221 6.12 12.91 -2.45
C ARG A 221 4.97 13.87 -2.68
N THR A 222 4.38 14.34 -1.59
CA THR A 222 3.28 15.30 -1.60
C THR A 222 3.72 16.65 -1.06
N GLU A 223 3.41 17.73 -1.77
CA GLU A 223 3.58 19.09 -1.26
C GLU A 223 2.24 19.83 -1.30
N ASN A 224 2.04 20.76 -0.36
CA ASN A 224 0.95 21.72 -0.41
C ASN A 224 1.52 23.15 -0.27
N LYS A 225 0.92 24.10 -0.97
CA LYS A 225 1.33 25.52 -0.95
C LYS A 225 0.10 26.40 -0.85
N ALA A 226 0.10 27.32 0.09
CA ALA A 226 -0.97 28.31 0.20
C ALA A 226 -0.95 29.23 -1.02
N ILE A 227 -2.12 29.49 -1.62
CA ILE A 227 -2.26 30.40 -2.75
C ILE A 227 -2.31 31.83 -2.20
N ALA A 228 -1.24 32.58 -2.43
CA ALA A 228 -1.12 33.97 -1.96
C ALA A 228 -2.29 34.83 -2.48
N GLY A 229 -2.92 35.59 -1.58
CA GLY A 229 -4.03 36.48 -1.93
C GLY A 229 -5.41 35.82 -2.06
N SER A 230 -5.53 34.50 -1.86
CA SER A 230 -6.82 33.81 -1.83
C SER A 230 -7.59 34.11 -0.53
N SER A 231 -8.88 34.48 -0.66
CA SER A 231 -9.82 34.61 0.45
C SER A 231 -11.15 33.94 0.07
N PRO A 232 -11.55 32.83 0.73
CA PRO A 232 -10.87 32.13 1.82
C PRO A 232 -9.51 31.54 1.40
N MET A 233 -8.67 31.17 2.37
CA MET A 233 -7.36 30.56 2.12
C MET A 233 -7.51 29.27 1.30
N GLN A 234 -6.88 29.26 0.13
CA GLN A 234 -6.83 28.13 -0.79
C GLN A 234 -5.42 27.55 -0.83
N PHE A 235 -5.31 26.28 -1.21
CA PHE A 235 -4.05 25.57 -1.35
C PHE A 235 -3.94 24.99 -2.74
N SER A 236 -2.73 24.98 -3.30
CA SER A 236 -2.37 24.08 -4.38
C SER A 236 -1.66 22.86 -3.79
N TYR A 237 -1.99 21.69 -4.33
CA TYR A 237 -1.42 20.42 -3.95
C TYR A 237 -0.66 19.86 -5.15
N SER A 238 0.51 19.29 -4.91
CA SER A 238 1.29 18.57 -5.92
C SER A 238 1.68 17.20 -5.39
N TRP A 239 1.44 16.18 -6.20
CA TRP A 239 1.86 14.81 -5.95
C TRP A 239 2.88 14.41 -7.00
N ASN A 240 4.03 13.94 -6.55
CA ASN A 240 5.09 13.40 -7.38
C ASN A 240 5.18 11.90 -7.09
N TYR A 241 4.69 11.09 -8.02
CA TYR A 241 4.83 9.65 -7.99
C TYR A 241 6.06 9.28 -8.80
N GLY A 242 7.06 8.73 -8.12
CA GLY A 242 8.27 8.19 -8.72
C GLY A 242 8.14 6.70 -8.97
N ASP A 243 9.24 5.99 -8.76
CA ASP A 243 9.37 4.58 -9.10
C ASP A 243 8.40 3.66 -8.33
N LEU A 244 8.08 2.52 -8.95
CA LEU A 244 7.49 1.37 -8.26
C LEU A 244 8.58 0.34 -7.98
N LEU A 245 8.64 -0.14 -6.73
CA LEU A 245 9.47 -1.25 -6.30
C LEU A 245 8.56 -2.44 -5.97
N VAL A 246 8.89 -3.62 -6.52
CA VAL A 246 8.25 -4.89 -6.19
C VAL A 246 9.28 -5.81 -5.59
N LEU A 247 9.08 -6.25 -4.34
CA LEU A 247 9.91 -7.28 -3.70
C LEU A 247 9.18 -8.61 -3.68
N CYS A 248 9.85 -9.68 -4.07
CA CYS A 248 9.37 -11.03 -3.83
C CYS A 248 10.10 -11.63 -2.63
N LEU A 249 9.35 -12.15 -1.67
CA LEU A 249 9.88 -12.71 -0.43
C LEU A 249 9.63 -14.20 -0.31
N ASP A 250 10.51 -14.88 0.41
CA ASP A 250 10.24 -16.19 0.98
C ASP A 250 9.19 -16.09 2.09
N PRO A 251 8.07 -16.84 2.01
CA PRO A 251 6.97 -16.71 2.96
C PRO A 251 7.29 -17.24 4.35
N ARG A 252 8.35 -18.05 4.50
CA ARG A 252 8.77 -18.61 5.79
C ARG A 252 9.82 -17.72 6.43
N THR A 253 10.85 -17.34 5.68
CA THR A 253 11.99 -16.62 6.26
C THR A 253 11.88 -15.09 6.14
N GLY A 254 11.07 -14.60 5.21
CA GLY A 254 11.01 -13.18 4.85
C GLY A 254 12.19 -12.70 4.00
N ASP A 255 13.08 -13.60 3.56
CA ASP A 255 14.24 -13.21 2.74
C ASP A 255 13.81 -12.74 1.35
N PRO A 256 14.41 -11.65 0.82
CA PRO A 256 14.24 -11.27 -0.58
C PRO A 256 14.73 -12.37 -1.51
N VAL A 257 13.85 -12.82 -2.40
CA VAL A 257 14.15 -13.77 -3.48
C VAL A 257 14.63 -13.02 -4.71
N TRP A 258 13.89 -11.97 -5.07
CA TRP A 258 14.23 -11.02 -6.11
C TRP A 258 13.52 -9.70 -5.82
N TRP A 259 13.98 -8.63 -6.45
CA TRP A 259 13.28 -7.35 -6.48
C TRP A 259 13.25 -6.83 -7.91
N GLN A 260 12.27 -5.99 -8.22
CA GLN A 260 12.16 -5.34 -9.52
C GLN A 260 11.69 -3.90 -9.40
N GLY A 261 12.32 -3.00 -10.15
CA GLY A 261 11.93 -1.61 -10.30
C GLY A 261 11.17 -1.35 -11.60
N ILE A 262 10.20 -0.44 -11.55
CA ILE A 262 9.59 0.18 -12.73
C ILE A 262 9.82 1.69 -12.62
N ASP A 263 10.68 2.23 -13.49
CA ASP A 263 10.86 3.67 -13.63
C ASP A 263 9.60 4.27 -14.24
N LYS A 264 8.93 5.09 -13.43
CA LYS A 264 7.74 5.81 -13.83
C LYS A 264 7.77 7.17 -13.16
N ARG A 265 7.22 8.15 -13.84
CA ARG A 265 7.12 9.52 -13.33
C ARG A 265 5.74 10.07 -13.61
N GLN A 266 5.08 10.48 -12.55
CA GLN A 266 3.76 11.09 -12.63
C GLN A 266 3.75 12.30 -11.70
N GLU A 267 3.47 13.46 -12.27
CA GLU A 267 3.25 14.68 -11.52
C GLU A 267 1.80 15.12 -11.73
N VAL A 268 1.07 15.24 -10.62
CA VAL A 268 -0.30 15.74 -10.61
C VAL A 268 -0.35 17.00 -9.76
N ARG A 269 -1.06 18.02 -10.24
CA ARG A 269 -1.32 19.25 -9.50
C ARG A 269 -2.81 19.53 -9.45
N ASN A 270 -3.33 19.84 -8.27
CA ASN A 270 -4.75 20.10 -8.08
C ASN A 270 -4.98 21.17 -7.00
N THR A 271 -6.15 21.80 -7.03
CA THR A 271 -6.63 22.72 -5.98
C THR A 271 -7.51 22.00 -4.95
N THR A 272 -8.03 20.83 -5.29
CA THR A 272 -8.62 19.90 -4.32
C THR A 272 -7.53 19.01 -3.75
N GLY A 273 -7.49 18.78 -2.45
CA GLY A 273 -6.49 17.92 -1.78
C GLY A 273 -6.62 16.42 -2.09
N VAL A 274 -7.07 16.08 -3.31
CA VAL A 274 -7.32 14.73 -3.82
C VAL A 274 -6.62 14.58 -5.17
N ASP A 275 -5.88 13.49 -5.33
CA ASP A 275 -5.32 13.03 -6.61
C ASP A 275 -6.17 11.89 -7.17
N GLU A 276 -6.59 12.01 -8.43
CA GLU A 276 -7.42 11.04 -9.14
C GLU A 276 -6.66 10.23 -10.20
N TYR A 277 -5.42 10.63 -10.52
CA TYR A 277 -4.72 10.20 -11.75
C TYR A 277 -3.30 9.69 -11.51
N GLY A 278 -2.68 10.09 -10.41
CA GLY A 278 -1.39 9.58 -9.99
C GLY A 278 -1.50 8.19 -9.38
N SER A 279 -0.34 7.56 -9.21
CA SER A 279 -0.18 6.17 -8.77
C SER A 279 -0.41 5.10 -9.84
N VAL A 280 -0.04 3.86 -9.52
CA VAL A 280 -0.25 2.67 -10.34
C VAL A 280 -1.55 1.94 -10.00
N VAL A 281 -2.11 1.26 -10.99
CA VAL A 281 -3.07 0.16 -10.84
C VAL A 281 -2.31 -1.14 -10.98
N TYR A 282 -2.69 -2.18 -10.24
CA TYR A 282 -2.09 -3.49 -10.41
C TYR A 282 -3.10 -4.62 -10.27
N HIS A 283 -2.77 -5.77 -10.85
CA HIS A 283 -3.52 -7.00 -10.65
C HIS A 283 -2.59 -8.20 -10.68
N LEU A 284 -2.72 -9.09 -9.70
CA LEU A 284 -2.01 -10.37 -9.67
C LEU A 284 -2.91 -11.46 -10.25
N ARG A 285 -2.49 -12.07 -11.36
CA ARG A 285 -3.22 -13.18 -12.00
C ARG A 285 -2.24 -14.24 -12.45
N ASN A 286 -2.50 -15.50 -12.08
CA ASN A 286 -1.62 -16.63 -12.39
C ASN A 286 -0.15 -16.33 -12.06
N ASP A 287 0.09 -15.73 -10.88
CA ASP A 287 1.40 -15.32 -10.38
C ASP A 287 2.16 -14.26 -11.21
N ARG A 288 1.50 -13.68 -12.22
CA ARG A 288 1.99 -12.51 -12.97
C ARG A 288 1.40 -11.24 -12.40
N LEU A 289 2.25 -10.25 -12.14
CA LEU A 289 1.83 -8.94 -11.68
C LEU A 289 1.72 -7.99 -12.87
N TYR A 290 0.50 -7.64 -13.23
CA TYR A 290 0.18 -6.64 -14.24
C TYR A 290 0.14 -5.28 -13.56
N VAL A 291 0.89 -4.30 -14.07
CA VAL A 291 1.00 -2.95 -13.50
C VAL A 291 0.69 -1.93 -14.58
N LEU A 292 -0.30 -1.09 -14.33
CA LEU A 292 -0.70 -0.01 -15.22
C LEU A 292 -0.46 1.34 -14.58
N TRP A 293 -0.06 2.32 -15.38
CA TRP A 293 0.16 3.67 -14.90
C TRP A 293 -0.02 4.70 -16.01
N ASN A 294 -0.30 5.95 -15.62
CA ASN A 294 -0.41 7.09 -16.53
C ASN A 294 0.94 7.79 -16.63
N ASN A 295 1.48 7.93 -17.83
CA ASN A 295 2.58 8.85 -18.06
C ASN A 295 2.04 10.28 -18.20
N THR A 296 2.24 11.11 -17.17
CA THR A 296 1.77 12.50 -17.16
C THR A 296 2.74 13.47 -17.82
N GLU A 297 4.00 13.08 -18.03
CA GLU A 297 4.95 13.85 -18.84
C GLU A 297 4.53 13.86 -20.32
N LEU A 298 3.92 12.75 -20.75
CA LEU A 298 3.29 12.60 -22.05
C LEU A 298 1.82 13.06 -21.97
N SER A 299 1.59 14.38 -21.97
CA SER A 299 0.25 14.96 -22.19
C SER A 299 -0.11 15.00 -23.68
N VAL A 300 -1.40 15.13 -24.05
CA VAL A 300 -1.93 15.11 -25.45
C VAL A 300 -1.00 15.70 -26.54
N PRO A 301 -0.45 16.92 -26.43
CA PRO A 301 0.45 17.48 -27.47
C PRO A 301 1.81 16.76 -27.59
N SER A 302 2.15 15.97 -26.57
CA SER A 302 3.40 15.27 -26.32
C SER A 302 3.28 13.75 -26.42
N ILE A 303 2.13 13.17 -26.82
CA ILE A 303 1.98 11.71 -27.00
C ILE A 303 1.90 11.33 -28.49
N PRO A 304 2.80 10.46 -28.98
CA PRO A 304 4.15 10.22 -28.47
C PRO A 304 5.03 11.49 -28.62
N PRO A 305 6.11 11.67 -27.84
CA PRO A 305 7.06 12.76 -28.06
C PRO A 305 7.57 12.76 -29.49
N ALA A 306 7.92 13.95 -30.00
CA ALA A 306 8.66 14.02 -31.25
C ALA A 306 9.95 13.19 -31.10
N ASN A 307 10.08 12.13 -31.90
CA ASN A 307 11.18 11.15 -31.87
C ASN A 307 11.16 10.15 -30.70
N TRP A 308 9.99 9.73 -30.21
CA TRP A 308 9.95 8.50 -29.40
C TRP A 308 10.43 7.32 -30.25
N GLU A 309 11.62 6.85 -29.90
CA GLU A 309 12.25 5.63 -30.37
C GLU A 309 12.38 4.69 -29.17
N GLU A 310 11.83 3.49 -29.29
CA GLU A 310 12.03 2.42 -28.31
C GLU A 310 13.50 1.95 -28.34
N PRO A 311 14.00 1.33 -27.27
CA PRO A 311 15.34 0.71 -27.24
C PRO A 311 15.67 -0.20 -28.44
N ASP A 312 14.67 -0.84 -29.06
CA ASP A 312 14.84 -1.69 -30.24
C ASP A 312 14.90 -0.92 -31.58
N GLY A 313 14.75 0.41 -31.55
CA GLY A 313 14.72 1.29 -32.72
C GLY A 313 13.32 1.57 -33.28
N THR A 314 12.25 1.01 -32.70
CA THR A 314 10.88 1.23 -33.13
C THR A 314 10.46 2.69 -32.89
N ARG A 315 10.01 3.38 -33.95
CA ARG A 315 9.55 4.79 -33.86
C ARG A 315 8.05 4.92 -33.94
N TYR A 316 7.46 5.73 -33.05
CA TYR A 316 6.03 6.07 -33.11
C TYR A 316 5.79 7.44 -33.76
N VAL A 317 4.74 7.53 -34.59
CA VAL A 317 4.37 8.78 -35.27
C VAL A 317 3.32 9.57 -34.48
N LYS A 318 3.65 10.84 -34.22
CA LYS A 318 3.00 11.84 -33.34
C LYS A 318 1.45 11.91 -33.30
N HIS A 319 0.74 11.55 -34.37
CA HIS A 319 -0.73 11.76 -34.45
C HIS A 319 -1.54 10.46 -34.59
N LYS A 320 -0.90 9.30 -34.43
CA LYS A 320 -1.51 8.00 -34.76
C LYS A 320 -1.49 6.98 -33.63
N ALA A 321 -0.68 7.19 -32.59
CA ALA A 321 -0.43 6.14 -31.62
C ALA A 321 -1.58 6.05 -30.59
N PHE A 322 -2.00 7.17 -30.00
CA PHE A 322 -3.12 7.21 -29.05
C PHE A 322 -4.33 7.91 -29.65
N ASP A 323 -5.52 7.56 -29.15
CA ASP A 323 -6.75 8.28 -29.49
C ASP A 323 -6.63 9.77 -29.10
N PRO A 324 -7.13 10.72 -29.92
CA PRO A 324 -7.04 12.17 -29.64
C PRO A 324 -7.62 12.59 -28.28
N ALA A 325 -8.54 11.80 -27.73
CA ALA A 325 -9.12 12.02 -26.42
C ALA A 325 -8.32 11.39 -25.26
N THR A 326 -7.10 10.91 -25.50
CA THR A 326 -6.20 10.39 -24.45
C THR A 326 -5.43 11.54 -23.81
N MET A 327 -5.76 11.89 -22.56
CA MET A 327 -5.08 12.97 -21.84
C MET A 327 -3.66 12.58 -21.43
N HIS A 328 -3.52 11.38 -20.84
CA HIS A 328 -2.25 10.81 -20.39
C HIS A 328 -2.06 9.44 -21.02
N GLY A 329 -0.85 9.17 -21.54
CA GLY A 329 -0.54 7.89 -22.14
C GLY A 329 -0.52 6.80 -21.06
N THR A 330 -1.35 5.76 -21.20
CA THR A 330 -1.39 4.65 -20.24
C THR A 330 -0.53 3.50 -20.74
N PHE A 331 0.23 2.92 -19.83
CA PHE A 331 1.19 1.86 -20.11
C PHE A 331 0.97 0.65 -19.22
N LEU A 332 1.34 -0.53 -19.72
CA LEU A 332 1.32 -1.80 -19.01
C LEU A 332 2.72 -2.38 -18.90
N HIS A 333 3.11 -2.73 -17.69
CA HIS A 333 4.20 -3.67 -17.41
C HIS A 333 3.63 -4.99 -16.89
N VAL A 334 4.33 -6.08 -17.17
CA VAL A 334 4.05 -7.38 -16.56
C VAL A 334 5.34 -7.87 -15.91
N ILE A 335 5.28 -8.13 -14.61
CA ILE A 335 6.37 -8.80 -13.89
C ILE A 335 6.01 -10.28 -13.85
N GLU A 336 6.87 -11.08 -14.48
CA GLU A 336 6.77 -12.54 -14.51
C GLU A 336 7.09 -13.16 -13.13
N PRO A 337 6.68 -14.41 -12.87
CA PRO A 337 6.97 -15.13 -11.63
C PRO A 337 8.44 -15.10 -11.15
N ASP A 338 9.39 -15.00 -12.09
CA ASP A 338 10.83 -14.97 -11.83
C ASP A 338 11.39 -13.55 -11.63
N GLY A 339 10.53 -12.53 -11.60
CA GLY A 339 10.89 -11.13 -11.41
C GLY A 339 11.26 -10.38 -12.69
N LYS A 340 11.32 -11.04 -13.85
CA LYS A 340 11.63 -10.36 -15.11
C LYS A 340 10.46 -9.52 -15.59
N LEU A 341 10.77 -8.36 -16.17
CA LEU A 341 9.79 -7.54 -16.86
C LEU A 341 9.56 -8.05 -18.28
N ALA A 342 8.30 -8.27 -18.63
CA ALA A 342 7.89 -8.26 -20.02
C ALA A 342 8.03 -6.83 -20.58
N TYR A 343 8.26 -6.72 -21.89
CA TYR A 343 8.41 -5.46 -22.61
C TYR A 343 9.60 -4.60 -22.12
N ILE A 344 10.68 -5.24 -21.67
CA ILE A 344 11.91 -4.55 -21.23
C ILE A 344 12.59 -3.76 -22.36
N ASP A 345 12.31 -4.14 -23.60
CA ASP A 345 12.69 -3.46 -24.83
C ASP A 345 11.88 -2.17 -25.09
N ARG A 346 10.91 -1.84 -24.24
CA ARG A 346 10.08 -0.63 -24.36
C ARG A 346 10.31 0.30 -23.19
N LYS A 347 10.57 1.57 -23.49
CA LYS A 347 10.97 2.58 -22.50
C LYS A 347 9.95 2.74 -21.38
N TYR A 348 8.67 2.70 -21.73
CA TYR A 348 7.56 2.94 -20.80
C TYR A 348 6.67 1.70 -20.59
N GLY A 349 7.09 0.52 -21.09
CA GLY A 349 6.24 -0.69 -21.14
C GLY A 349 5.34 -0.74 -22.38
N LEU A 350 4.36 -1.65 -22.38
CA LEU A 350 3.39 -1.80 -23.48
C LEU A 350 2.42 -0.61 -23.48
N PRO A 351 2.42 0.26 -24.51
CA PRO A 351 1.45 1.33 -24.63
C PRO A 351 0.04 0.79 -24.92
N LEU A 352 -0.95 1.28 -24.18
CA LEU A 352 -2.36 0.91 -24.34
C LEU A 352 -3.10 1.88 -25.26
N PHE A 353 -2.70 1.90 -26.54
CA PHE A 353 -3.16 2.84 -27.56
C PHE A 353 -4.67 3.00 -27.68
N ASN A 354 -5.40 1.89 -27.53
CA ASN A 354 -6.85 1.85 -27.74
C ASN A 354 -7.66 2.02 -26.45
N LEU A 355 -7.02 2.28 -25.30
CA LEU A 355 -7.72 2.34 -24.02
C LEU A 355 -8.87 3.35 -24.02
N HIS A 356 -8.66 4.50 -24.68
CA HIS A 356 -9.65 5.57 -24.80
C HIS A 356 -10.30 5.66 -26.18
N GLN A 357 -10.15 4.63 -27.04
CA GLN A 357 -10.59 4.70 -28.43
C GLN A 357 -12.07 5.07 -28.57
N GLY A 358 -12.40 6.16 -29.28
CA GLY A 358 -13.76 6.63 -29.46
C GLY A 358 -14.33 7.43 -28.27
N ALA A 359 -13.47 7.88 -27.35
CA ALA A 359 -13.86 8.85 -26.35
C ALA A 359 -14.11 10.22 -27.02
N VAL A 360 -15.13 10.92 -26.53
CA VAL A 360 -15.52 12.26 -27.02
C VAL A 360 -15.00 13.40 -26.10
N PHE A 361 -14.29 13.05 -25.03
CA PHE A 361 -13.67 13.98 -24.08
C PHE A 361 -12.31 13.44 -23.65
N GLU A 362 -11.40 14.33 -23.27
CA GLU A 362 -10.09 13.97 -22.73
C GLU A 362 -10.23 13.10 -21.47
N MET A 363 -9.71 11.87 -21.54
CA MET A 363 -9.78 10.87 -20.47
C MET A 363 -8.40 10.42 -20.02
N SER A 364 -8.32 10.04 -18.74
CA SER A 364 -7.15 9.40 -18.14
C SER A 364 -7.60 8.16 -17.38
N LEU A 365 -6.74 7.13 -17.29
CA LEU A 365 -6.97 6.04 -16.35
C LEU A 365 -7.10 6.62 -14.94
N SER A 366 -8.09 6.17 -14.18
CA SER A 366 -8.23 6.48 -12.76
C SER A 366 -7.66 5.33 -11.94
N PRO A 367 -6.55 5.53 -11.20
CA PRO A 367 -5.94 4.46 -10.43
C PRO A 367 -6.73 4.04 -9.19
N GLN A 368 -7.77 4.80 -8.84
CA GLN A 368 -8.64 4.53 -7.70
C GLN A 368 -9.69 3.44 -7.97
N PHE A 369 -9.83 2.97 -9.21
CA PHE A 369 -10.89 2.03 -9.58
C PHE A 369 -10.43 0.96 -10.56
N PHE A 370 -10.50 -0.29 -10.10
CA PHE A 370 -10.43 -1.45 -10.98
C PHE A 370 -11.11 -2.68 -10.34
N PHE A 371 -11.48 -3.65 -11.16
CA PHE A 371 -11.95 -4.97 -10.72
C PHE A 371 -11.57 -6.05 -11.74
N ASN A 372 -11.52 -7.31 -11.30
CA ASN A 372 -11.46 -8.45 -12.22
C ASN A 372 -12.89 -8.94 -12.49
N LEU A 373 -13.26 -9.06 -13.76
CA LEU A 373 -14.51 -9.64 -14.20
C LEU A 373 -14.24 -10.68 -15.28
N HIS A 374 -14.53 -11.94 -14.99
CA HIS A 374 -14.35 -13.06 -15.94
C HIS A 374 -12.93 -13.17 -16.52
N GLY A 375 -11.90 -12.74 -15.78
CA GLY A 375 -10.51 -12.72 -16.23
C GLY A 375 -10.09 -11.38 -16.86
N ASP A 376 -11.02 -10.52 -17.21
CA ASP A 376 -10.71 -9.18 -17.71
C ASP A 376 -10.47 -8.23 -16.55
N LEU A 377 -9.42 -7.42 -16.66
CA LEU A 377 -9.23 -6.27 -15.80
C LEU A 377 -10.12 -5.14 -16.30
N VAL A 378 -11.08 -4.73 -15.48
CA VAL A 378 -11.93 -3.58 -15.77
C VAL A 378 -11.37 -2.38 -15.05
N ILE A 379 -11.16 -1.32 -15.81
CA ILE A 379 -10.57 -0.07 -15.35
C ILE A 379 -11.51 1.09 -15.68
N MET A 380 -11.52 2.10 -14.83
CA MET A 380 -12.26 3.32 -15.10
C MET A 380 -11.31 4.39 -15.63
N ALA A 381 -11.69 5.04 -16.72
CA ALA A 381 -11.13 6.30 -17.14
C ALA A 381 -12.12 7.42 -16.79
N THR A 382 -11.61 8.57 -16.33
CA THR A 382 -12.41 9.74 -15.95
C THR A 382 -11.97 10.97 -16.71
N MET A 383 -12.91 11.93 -16.85
CA MET A 383 -12.60 13.24 -17.44
C MET A 383 -11.63 14.01 -16.54
N HIS A 384 -10.51 14.46 -17.11
CA HIS A 384 -9.45 15.11 -16.35
C HIS A 384 -9.86 16.46 -15.71
N ASN A 385 -10.82 17.18 -16.31
CA ASN A 385 -11.21 18.52 -15.90
C ASN A 385 -12.29 18.56 -14.80
N GLY A 386 -12.45 17.50 -14.01
CA GLY A 386 -13.44 17.43 -12.93
C GLY A 386 -14.89 17.20 -13.39
N GLY A 387 -15.08 16.86 -14.67
CA GLY A 387 -16.39 16.45 -15.21
C GLY A 387 -16.83 15.08 -14.67
N LYS A 388 -18.14 14.87 -14.47
CA LYS A 388 -18.71 13.61 -13.97
C LYS A 388 -18.94 12.55 -15.07
N ARG A 389 -18.07 12.47 -16.08
CA ARG A 389 -18.16 11.39 -17.09
C ARG A 389 -17.04 10.40 -16.88
N TYR A 390 -17.41 9.14 -17.01
CA TYR A 390 -16.54 7.99 -16.82
C TYR A 390 -16.74 7.03 -17.99
N ARG A 391 -15.71 6.23 -18.23
CA ARG A 391 -15.71 5.16 -19.21
C ARG A 391 -15.04 3.94 -18.62
N PHE A 392 -15.59 2.77 -18.89
CA PHE A 392 -14.97 1.51 -18.52
C PHE A 392 -14.18 0.95 -19.70
N GLY A 393 -12.92 0.61 -19.44
CA GLY A 393 -12.05 -0.15 -20.32
C GLY A 393 -11.90 -1.57 -19.79
N PHE A 394 -11.73 -2.53 -20.70
CA PHE A 394 -11.54 -3.95 -20.37
C PHE A 394 -10.21 -4.39 -20.98
N ILE A 395 -9.37 -5.02 -20.18
CA ILE A 395 -8.09 -5.59 -20.60
C ILE A 395 -8.14 -7.08 -20.33
N GLY A 396 -8.16 -7.89 -21.39
CA GLY A 396 -8.04 -9.34 -21.27
C GLY A 396 -6.63 -9.71 -20.80
N LEU A 397 -6.53 -10.42 -19.69
CA LEU A 397 -5.26 -10.79 -19.04
C LEU A 397 -4.79 -12.21 -19.31
#